data_AF-A0A136IM82-F1
#
_entry.id   AF-A0A136IM82-F1
#
_cell.length_a   1.000
_cell.length_b   1.000
_cell.length_c   1.000
_cell.angle_alpha   90.00
_cell.angle_beta   90.00
_cell.angle_gamma   90.00
#
_symmetry.space_group_name_H-M   'P 1'
#
loop_
_entity.id
_entity.type
_entity.pdbx_description
1 polymer ?
#
loop_
_entity_poly.entity_id
_entity_poly.type
_entity_poly.pdbx_seq_one_letter_code
_entity_poly.pdbx_strand_id
1 'polypeptide(L)' 'MGLSTLPSELLIHVARFLDTRDAMNICTSSRRLYTTLHDFVVSRHVRHMPYGGRPLWWAVELGCLSLARKALRAGV' A
#
# COMPACT_ATOMS: atom_id res chain seq x y z
N MET A 1 11.39 -1.40 20.89
CA MET A 1 9.99 -1.88 20.80
C MET A 1 9.28 -0.99 19.80
N GLY A 2 8.93 -1.48 18.61
CA GLY A 2 8.38 -0.62 17.54
C GLY A 2 7.42 -1.39 16.65
N LEU A 3 6.74 -0.70 15.73
CA LEU A 3 5.77 -1.31 14.80
C LEU A 3 6.35 -2.51 14.03
N SER A 4 7.66 -2.55 13.80
CA SER A 4 8.36 -3.65 13.13
C SER A 4 8.36 -4.98 13.90
N THR A 5 8.15 -4.97 15.23
CA THR A 5 8.09 -6.20 16.04
C THR A 5 6.68 -6.77 16.16
N LEU A 6 5.66 -6.07 15.66
CA LEU A 6 4.28 -6.57 15.71
C LEU A 6 4.04 -7.72 14.71
N PRO A 7 3.11 -8.63 15.05
CA PRO A 7 2.57 -9.61 14.10
C PRO A 7 1.97 -8.94 12.86
N SER A 8 2.08 -9.64 11.74
CA SER A 8 1.59 -9.22 10.43
C SER A 8 0.10 -8.85 10.46
N GLU A 9 -0.70 -9.62 11.21
CA GLU A 9 -2.15 -9.46 11.33
C GLU A 9 -2.51 -8.14 12.01
N LEU A 10 -1.80 -7.78 13.07
CA LEU A 10 -2.02 -6.52 13.78
C LEU A 10 -1.60 -5.33 12.93
N LEU A 11 -0.51 -5.45 12.17
CA LEU A 11 -0.08 -4.42 11.22
C LEU A 11 -1.14 -4.20 10.13
N ILE A 12 -1.70 -5.27 9.58
CA ILE A 12 -2.79 -5.19 8.60
C ILE A 12 -4.03 -4.56 9.24
N HIS A 13 -4.35 -4.90 10.49
CA HIS A 13 -5.48 -4.32 11.20
C HIS A 13 -5.33 -2.82 11.42
N VAL A 14 -4.14 -2.35 11.80
CA VAL A 14 -3.83 -0.91 11.91
C VAL A 14 -3.96 -0.25 10.54
N ALA A 15 -3.39 -0.85 9.49
CA ALA A 15 -3.49 -0.34 8.12
C ALA A 15 -4.93 -0.26 7.59
N ARG A 16 -5.91 -0.98 8.19
CA ARG A 16 -7.34 -0.82 7.88
C ARG A 16 -7.91 0.51 8.36
N PHE A 17 -7.39 1.07 9.45
CA PHE A 17 -7.87 2.34 9.99
C PHE A 17 -7.14 3.55 9.41
N LEU A 18 -6.01 3.33 8.75
CA LEU A 18 -5.27 4.40 8.08
C LEU A 18 -5.88 4.75 6.73
N ASP A 19 -5.79 6.04 6.42
CA ASP A 19 -6.05 6.54 5.09
C ASP A 19 -4.97 6.03 4.12
N THR A 20 -5.28 5.94 2.84
CA THR A 20 -4.39 5.18 1.94
C THR A 20 -3.03 5.84 1.77
N ARG A 21 -2.98 7.17 1.81
CA ARG A 21 -1.73 7.92 1.75
C ARG A 21 -0.83 7.57 2.95
N ASP A 22 -1.41 7.52 4.14
CA ASP A 22 -0.67 7.21 5.36
C ASP A 22 -0.28 5.74 5.43
N ALA A 23 -1.18 4.84 5.04
CA ALA A 23 -0.91 3.41 4.99
C ALA A 23 0.27 3.10 4.05
N MET A 24 0.34 3.78 2.90
CA MET A 24 1.46 3.60 1.99
C MET A 24 2.74 4.31 2.44
N ASN A 25 2.66 5.48 3.07
CA ASN A 25 3.82 6.13 3.70
C ASN A 25 4.47 5.23 4.75
N ILE A 26 3.64 4.51 5.52
CA ILE A 26 4.12 3.50 6.48
C ILE A 26 4.74 2.31 5.75
N CYS A 27 4.18 1.86 4.61
CA CYS A 27 4.81 0.83 3.79
C CYS A 27 6.22 1.24 3.35
N THR A 28 6.42 2.48 2.91
CA THR A 28 7.74 2.97 2.45
C THR A 28 8.73 3.24 3.58
N SER A 29 8.26 3.34 4.83
CA SER A 29 9.12 3.64 5.99
C SER A 29 10.06 2.49 6.40
N SER A 30 9.69 1.25 6.08
CA SER A 30 10.47 0.07 6.46
C SER A 30 10.31 -1.06 5.46
N ARG A 31 11.41 -1.73 5.12
CA ARG A 31 11.40 -2.87 4.18
C ARG A 31 10.47 -4.00 4.62
N ARG A 32 10.38 -4.28 5.93
CA ARG A 32 9.47 -5.29 6.48
C ARG A 32 8.00 -4.88 6.30
N LEU A 33 7.69 -3.62 6.60
CA LEU A 33 6.33 -3.10 6.44
C LEU A 33 5.92 -3.06 4.98
N TYR A 34 6.84 -2.69 4.08
CA TYR A 34 6.62 -2.81 2.64
C TYR A 34 6.24 -4.24 2.25
N THR A 35 7.03 -5.25 2.62
CA THR A 35 6.73 -6.64 2.22
C THR A 35 5.41 -7.17 2.76
N THR A 36 4.99 -6.74 3.96
CA THR A 36 3.77 -7.25 4.61
C THR A 36 2.51 -6.48 4.20
N LEU A 37 2.59 -5.15 4.12
CA LEU A 37 1.43 -4.28 3.96
C LEU A 37 1.19 -3.88 2.50
N HIS A 38 2.21 -3.89 1.63
CA HIS A 38 2.09 -3.40 0.27
C HIS A 38 0.96 -4.08 -0.52
N ASP A 39 0.90 -5.41 -0.49
CA ASP A 39 -0.12 -6.14 -1.25
C ASP A 39 -1.53 -5.94 -0.66
N PHE A 40 -1.62 -5.76 0.67
CA PHE A 40 -2.88 -5.41 1.33
C PHE A 40 -3.37 -4.03 0.94
N VAL A 41 -2.50 -3.01 1.02
CA VAL A 41 -2.88 -1.62 0.75
C VAL A 41 -3.20 -1.41 -0.73
N VAL A 42 -2.43 -2.00 -1.65
CA VAL A 42 -2.72 -1.96 -3.10
C VAL A 42 -4.05 -2.64 -3.41
N SER A 43 -4.30 -3.85 -2.88
CA SER A 43 -5.55 -4.57 -3.11
C SER A 43 -6.76 -3.83 -2.54
N ARG A 44 -6.63 -3.24 -1.35
CA ARG A 44 -7.67 -2.43 -0.73
C ARG A 44 -7.98 -1.19 -1.57
N HIS A 45 -6.95 -0.53 -2.09
CA HIS A 45 -7.14 0.71 -2.85
C HIS A 45 -7.83 0.47 -4.18
N VAL A 46 -7.47 -0.59 -4.90
CA VAL A 46 -8.16 -1.00 -6.14
C VAL A 46 -9.63 -1.32 -5.87
N ARG A 47 -9.95 -1.94 -4.73
CA ARG A 47 -11.33 -2.37 -4.41
C ARG A 47 -12.23 -1.30 -3.82
N HIS A 48 -11.68 -0.33 -3.08
CA HIS A 48 -12.48 0.58 -2.25
C HIS A 48 -12.35 2.05 -2.62
N MET A 49 -11.39 2.47 -3.46
CA MET A 49 -11.35 3.86 -3.91
C MET A 49 -12.16 4.06 -5.19
N PRO A 50 -13.08 5.04 -5.22
CA PRO A 50 -13.87 5.38 -6.41
C PRO A 50 -13.00 5.94 -7.56
N TYR A 51 -11.75 6.32 -7.27
CA TYR A 51 -10.76 6.75 -8.24
C TYR A 51 -9.63 5.73 -8.30
N GLY A 52 -9.89 4.60 -8.97
CA GLY A 52 -8.94 3.50 -9.16
C GLY A 52 -7.57 3.93 -9.66
N GLY A 53 -7.46 5.10 -10.32
CA GLY A 53 -6.23 5.68 -10.90
C GLY A 53 -5.13 6.13 -9.93
N ARG A 54 -5.40 6.30 -8.63
CA ARG A 54 -4.41 6.84 -7.67
C ARG A 54 -3.17 5.98 -7.45
N PRO A 55 -3.22 4.62 -7.40
CA PRO A 55 -2.03 3.77 -7.34
C PRO A 55 -1.15 3.94 -8.58
N LEU A 56 -1.75 4.18 -9.75
CA LEU A 56 -1.02 4.42 -11.00
C LEU A 56 -0.34 5.80 -10.96
N TRP A 57 -1.09 6.84 -10.62
CA TRP A 57 -0.57 8.20 -10.45
C TRP A 57 0.59 8.25 -9.46
N TRP A 58 0.45 7.53 -8.36
CA TRP A 58 1.44 7.49 -7.30
C TRP A 58 2.67 6.66 -7.68
N ALA A 59 2.49 5.59 -8.46
CA ALA A 59 3.61 4.88 -9.07
C ALA A 59 4.41 5.76 -10.04
N VAL A 60 3.74 6.65 -10.76
CA VAL A 60 4.39 7.64 -11.62
C VAL A 60 5.14 8.68 -10.77
N GLU A 61 4.52 9.21 -9.73
CA GLU A 61 5.11 10.22 -8.83
C GLU A 61 6.35 9.70 -8.08
N LEU A 62 6.36 8.41 -7.71
CA LEU A 62 7.49 7.75 -7.05
C LEU A 62 8.49 7.11 -8.02
N GLY A 63 8.27 7.18 -9.34
CA GLY A 63 9.09 6.48 -10.34
C GLY A 63 9.09 4.95 -10.20
N CYS A 64 8.10 4.38 -9.52
CA CYS A 64 8.04 2.97 -9.15
C CYS A 64 7.31 2.14 -10.21
N LEU A 65 8.03 1.80 -11.28
CA LEU A 65 7.52 1.03 -12.44
C LEU A 65 6.87 -0.32 -12.08
N SER A 66 7.34 -0.98 -11.03
CA SER A 66 6.78 -2.25 -10.55
C SER A 66 5.37 -2.06 -9.96
N LEU A 67 5.15 -0.95 -9.24
CA LEU A 67 3.86 -0.55 -8.69
C LEU A 67 2.89 -0.16 -9.83
N ALA A 68 3.38 0.62 -10.80
CA ALA A 68 2.58 1.03 -11.96
C ALA A 68 2.07 -0.18 -12.74
N ARG A 69 2.93 -1.18 -12.94
CA ARG A 69 2.58 -2.43 -13.61
C ARG A 69 1.58 -3.27 -12.82
N LYS A 70 1.70 -3.30 -11.48
CA LYS A 70 0.72 -3.97 -10.60
C LYS A 70 -0.64 -3.26 -10.65
N ALA A 71 -0.67 -1.93 -10.66
CA ALA A 71 -1.89 -1.14 -10.76
C ALA A 71 -2.62 -1.40 -12.10
N LEU A 72 -1.91 -1.36 -13.23
CA LEU A 72 -2.48 -1.67 -14.55
C LEU A 72 -3.04 -3.09 -14.63
N ARG A 73 -2.35 -4.08 -14.06
CA ARG A 73 -2.83 -5.47 -14.01
C ARG A 73 -4.07 -5.65 -13.13
N ALA A 74 -4.29 -4.74 -12.18
CA ALA A 74 -5.42 -4.80 -11.27
C ALA A 74 -6.69 -4.14 -11.85
N GLY A 75 -6.65 -3.62 -13.09
CA GLY A 75 -7.82 -3.07 -13.78
C GLY A 75 -8.06 -1.59 -13.53
N VAL A 76 -7.01 -0.86 -13.15
CA VAL A 76 -6.98 0.61 -13.03
C VAL A 76 -6.84 1.27 -14.39
#